data_AF-M3K4V1-F1
#
_entry.id   AF-M3K4V1-F1
#
_cell.length_a   1.000
_cell.length_b   1.000
_cell.length_c   1.000
_cell.angle_alpha   90.00
_cell.angle_beta   90.00
_cell.angle_gamma   90.00
#
_symmetry.space_group_name_H-M   'P 1'
#
loop_
_entity.id
_entity.type
_entity.pdbx_description
1 polymer ?
#
loop_
_entity_poly.entity_id
_entity_poly.type
_entity_poly.pdbx_seq_one_letter_code
_entity_poly.pdbx_strand_id
1 'polypeptide(L)'
;MNSLSDIERLNKEIEEIRADIATIETDISENRREKDELLQNIKDLEVQSSTPSQPDSPTSNEQAIDIEIPEVIKHNYFDPSIEAFFHQRPIDRKEKEMQSQDLVSKSRTIRRDKDLELKENILYENICRMFGVTAFPINQFLFDGSNMSIVGLRFDIFSNTTKTFVTPHYCILERLSLNKHGSTLYRWIIYKHTLPVFLQLDKYEGYLNETDDNPRNLWKFVEVIYSDLTKFQYRLDKLNQLLKFTKSQFGSLLEEPVFSKLDHDSQCQRISLLLNRPQKTEIELLCSAETVDVVNFIRFTNAEQEHLQVCKAILENTKLTDLIKNFKKVIDIFFRYQILE
;
A
#
# COMPACT_ATOMS: atom_id res chain seq x y z
N MET A 1 -20.78 -17.31 76.54
CA MET A 1 -19.42 -17.87 76.66
C MET A 1 -18.71 -17.85 75.30
N ASN A 2 -18.60 -16.68 74.63
CA ASN A 2 -17.95 -16.57 73.30
C ASN A 2 -16.85 -15.48 73.23
N SER A 3 -16.55 -14.74 74.30
CA SER A 3 -15.67 -13.56 74.19
C SER A 3 -14.17 -13.88 74.07
N LEU A 4 -13.71 -15.06 74.47
CA LEU A 4 -12.29 -15.42 74.44
C LEU A 4 -11.82 -15.84 73.04
N SER A 5 -12.63 -16.60 72.28
CA SER A 5 -12.27 -16.99 70.91
C SER A 5 -12.24 -15.82 69.95
N ASP A 6 -13.13 -14.84 70.16
CA ASP A 6 -13.18 -13.63 69.33
C ASP A 6 -11.96 -12.73 69.57
N ILE A 7 -11.47 -12.67 70.82
CA ILE A 7 -10.23 -11.95 71.17
C ILE A 7 -9.00 -12.65 70.56
N GLU A 8 -8.93 -13.98 70.62
CA GLU A 8 -7.83 -14.73 70.00
C GLU A 8 -7.81 -14.56 68.47
N ARG A 9 -8.98 -14.57 67.83
CA ARG A 9 -9.09 -14.34 66.39
C ARG A 9 -8.68 -12.92 66.00
N LEU A 10 -9.13 -11.90 66.73
CA LEU A 10 -8.74 -10.50 66.48
C LEU A 10 -7.23 -10.28 66.68
N ASN A 11 -6.63 -10.92 67.70
CA ASN A 11 -5.18 -10.85 67.89
C ASN A 11 -4.41 -11.48 66.74
N LYS A 12 -4.93 -12.56 66.15
CA LYS A 12 -4.33 -13.18 64.97
C LYS A 12 -4.43 -12.28 63.74
N GLU A 13 -5.61 -11.68 63.49
CA GLU A 13 -5.80 -10.73 62.38
C GLU A 13 -4.89 -9.49 62.53
N ILE A 14 -4.67 -9.01 63.76
CA ILE A 14 -3.73 -7.90 64.03
C ILE A 14 -2.28 -8.27 63.72
N GLU A 15 -1.84 -9.48 64.06
CA GLU A 15 -0.48 -9.94 63.75
C GLU A 15 -0.27 -10.17 62.25
N GLU A 16 -1.30 -10.66 61.53
CA GLU A 16 -1.26 -10.77 60.06
C GLU A 16 -1.14 -9.39 59.41
N ILE A 17 -1.95 -8.40 59.83
CA ILE A 17 -1.88 -7.03 59.32
C ILE A 17 -0.51 -6.38 59.63
N ARG A 18 0.07 -6.66 60.80
CA ARG A 18 1.42 -6.16 61.15
C ARG A 18 2.50 -6.75 60.26
N ALA A 19 2.38 -8.03 59.91
CA ALA A 19 3.30 -8.67 58.96
C ALA A 19 3.19 -8.03 57.58
N ASP A 20 1.97 -7.79 57.09
CA ASP A 20 1.73 -7.15 55.79
C ASP A 20 2.29 -5.71 55.74
N ILE A 21 2.12 -4.93 56.82
CA ILE A 21 2.70 -3.59 56.92
C ILE A 21 4.23 -3.64 56.83
N ALA A 22 4.88 -4.59 57.52
CA ALA A 22 6.34 -4.74 57.46
C ALA A 22 6.83 -5.11 56.05
N THR A 23 6.09 -5.94 55.33
CA THR A 23 6.40 -6.26 53.92
C THR A 23 6.25 -5.02 53.03
N ILE A 24 5.16 -4.28 53.15
CA ILE A 24 4.92 -3.06 52.37
C ILE A 24 5.99 -1.99 52.65
N GLU A 25 6.41 -1.83 53.90
CA GLU A 25 7.51 -0.92 54.26
C GLU A 25 8.83 -1.31 53.59
N THR A 26 9.09 -2.61 53.48
CA THR A 26 10.25 -3.13 52.77
C THR A 26 10.18 -2.81 51.28
N ASP A 27 9.04 -3.07 50.62
CA ASP A 27 8.83 -2.77 49.20
C ASP A 27 8.92 -1.26 48.89
N ILE A 28 8.43 -0.41 49.79
CA ILE A 28 8.56 1.05 49.65
C ILE A 28 10.03 1.47 49.75
N SER A 29 10.81 0.83 50.62
CA SER A 29 12.23 1.12 50.78
C SER A 29 13.03 0.71 49.53
N GLU A 30 12.72 -0.44 48.94
CA GLU A 30 13.34 -0.93 47.70
C GLU A 30 12.99 -0.04 46.51
N ASN A 31 11.72 0.33 46.35
CA ASN A 31 11.29 1.24 45.28
C ASN A 31 11.91 2.64 45.40
N ARG A 32 12.13 3.15 46.63
CA ARG A 32 12.85 4.41 46.83
C ARG A 32 14.30 4.30 46.39
N ARG A 33 14.96 3.19 46.69
CA ARG A 33 16.34 2.93 46.25
C ARG A 33 16.45 2.86 44.73
N GLU A 34 15.53 2.15 44.08
CA GLU A 34 15.50 2.05 42.61
C GLU A 34 15.26 3.42 41.95
N LYS A 35 14.35 4.22 42.52
CA LYS A 35 14.13 5.59 42.08
C LYS A 35 15.39 6.45 42.20
N ASP A 36 16.12 6.34 43.30
CA ASP A 36 17.35 7.11 43.52
C ASP A 36 18.48 6.66 42.57
N GLU A 37 18.60 5.37 42.29
CA GLU A 37 19.54 4.83 41.28
C GLU A 37 19.21 5.33 39.87
N LEU A 38 17.93 5.34 39.48
CA LEU A 38 17.49 5.87 38.18
C LEU A 38 17.73 7.38 38.06
N LEU A 39 17.50 8.15 39.12
CA LEU A 39 17.79 9.58 39.15
C LEU A 39 19.30 9.86 39.00
N GLN A 40 20.14 9.04 39.62
CA GLN A 40 21.59 9.15 39.47
C GLN A 40 22.04 8.82 38.04
N ASN A 41 21.49 7.76 37.42
CA ASN A 41 21.75 7.42 36.03
C ASN A 41 21.35 8.53 35.05
N ILE A 42 20.19 9.18 35.27
CA ILE A 42 19.76 10.34 34.47
C ILE A 42 20.78 11.47 34.60
N LYS A 43 21.23 11.75 35.82
CA LYS A 43 22.20 12.83 36.09
C LYS A 43 23.56 12.56 35.44
N ASP A 44 24.02 11.31 35.48
CA ASP A 44 25.30 10.92 34.86
C ASP A 44 25.24 10.99 33.32
N LEU A 45 24.09 10.63 32.73
CA LEU A 45 23.84 10.79 31.29
C LEU A 45 23.75 12.28 30.87
N GLU A 46 23.12 13.11 31.69
CA GLU A 46 23.07 14.56 31.46
C GLU A 46 24.48 15.19 31.53
N VAL A 47 25.32 14.76 32.47
CA VAL A 47 26.72 15.23 32.59
C VAL A 47 27.59 14.76 31.42
N GLN A 48 27.43 13.52 30.95
CA GLN A 48 28.13 13.04 29.75
C GLN A 48 27.75 13.84 28.49
N SER A 49 26.49 14.27 28.38
CA SER A 49 26.01 15.11 27.27
C SER A 49 26.44 16.58 27.34
N SER A 50 26.96 17.04 28.49
CA SER A 50 27.23 18.46 28.78
C SER A 50 28.73 18.82 28.83
N THR A 51 29.63 17.91 28.46
CA THR A 51 31.08 18.22 28.48
C THR A 51 31.46 19.08 27.25
N PRO A 52 31.91 20.33 27.42
CA PRO A 52 32.32 21.18 26.31
C PRO A 52 33.77 20.88 25.93
N SER A 53 34.00 20.34 24.73
CA SER A 53 35.32 20.30 24.11
C SER A 53 35.72 21.73 23.70
N GLN A 54 36.84 22.23 24.22
CA GLN A 54 37.53 23.46 23.79
C GLN A 54 39.05 23.17 23.69
N PRO A 55 39.88 24.04 23.08
CA PRO A 55 40.00 24.35 21.65
C PRO A 55 41.48 24.19 21.16
N ASP A 56 41.77 24.05 19.86
CA ASP A 56 42.92 24.70 19.18
C ASP A 56 43.17 24.19 17.74
N SER A 57 43.27 25.17 16.83
CA SER A 57 44.07 25.21 15.59
C SER A 57 43.58 24.53 14.29
N PRO A 58 43.92 25.10 13.11
CA PRO A 58 42.91 25.38 12.08
C PRO A 58 43.05 24.55 10.79
N THR A 59 41.96 24.58 10.01
CA THR A 59 41.86 24.25 8.58
C THR A 59 41.97 22.77 8.20
N SER A 60 40.81 22.13 8.04
CA SER A 60 40.38 21.63 6.71
C SER A 60 38.96 21.08 6.82
N ASN A 61 38.06 21.68 6.05
CA ASN A 61 36.75 21.20 5.60
C ASN A 61 36.34 19.80 6.11
N GLU A 62 35.78 19.72 7.32
CA GLU A 62 34.78 18.69 7.60
C GLU A 62 33.52 19.12 6.87
N GLN A 63 33.41 18.64 5.63
CA GLN A 63 32.11 18.52 4.99
C GLN A 63 31.22 17.80 5.99
N ALA A 64 30.17 18.49 6.44
CA ALA A 64 29.02 17.82 7.02
C ALA A 64 28.75 16.63 6.11
N ILE A 65 28.77 15.42 6.66
CA ILE A 65 28.23 14.27 5.96
C ILE A 65 26.76 14.62 5.82
N ASP A 66 26.45 15.26 4.70
CA ASP A 66 25.13 15.39 4.15
C ASP A 66 24.77 13.95 3.82
N ILE A 67 24.29 13.22 4.84
CA ILE A 67 23.45 12.07 4.59
C ILE A 67 22.29 12.72 3.86
N GLU A 68 22.39 12.73 2.54
CA GLU A 68 21.38 13.15 1.60
C GLU A 68 20.24 12.15 1.80
N ILE A 69 19.52 12.31 2.92
CA ILE A 69 18.30 11.56 3.22
C ILE A 69 17.41 11.94 2.06
N PRO A 70 17.06 10.97 1.18
CA PRO A 70 16.21 11.27 0.03
C PRO A 70 15.01 12.05 0.53
N GLU A 71 14.60 13.09 -0.21
CA GLU A 71 13.38 13.81 0.13
C GLU A 71 12.29 12.78 0.41
N VAL A 72 11.86 12.70 1.67
CA VAL A 72 10.80 11.78 2.06
C VAL A 72 9.64 12.14 1.16
N ILE A 73 9.23 11.19 0.31
CA ILE A 73 8.06 11.33 -0.54
C ILE A 73 6.90 11.51 0.44
N LYS A 74 6.63 12.77 0.76
CA LYS A 74 5.43 13.15 1.47
C LYS A 74 4.34 12.82 0.48
N HIS A 75 3.67 11.70 0.70
CA HIS A 75 2.33 11.47 0.18
C HIS A 75 1.40 12.49 0.87
N ASN A 76 1.69 13.77 0.65
CA ASN A 76 0.78 14.84 0.93
C ASN A 76 -0.40 14.55 0.02
N TYR A 77 -1.51 14.22 0.67
CA TYR A 77 -2.79 13.85 0.10
C TYR A 77 -2.79 12.41 -0.44
N PHE A 78 -3.48 11.56 0.33
CA PHE A 78 -4.27 10.49 -0.26
C PHE A 78 -4.96 10.99 -1.55
N ASP A 79 -5.28 10.09 -2.47
CA ASP A 79 -6.03 10.46 -3.68
C ASP A 79 -7.22 11.38 -3.30
N PRO A 80 -7.48 12.48 -4.05
CA PRO A 80 -8.54 13.44 -3.73
C PRO A 80 -9.92 12.79 -3.48
N SER A 81 -10.18 11.62 -4.09
CA SER A 81 -11.42 10.85 -3.91
C SER A 81 -11.64 10.35 -2.48
N ILE A 82 -10.60 10.17 -1.68
CA ILE A 82 -10.68 9.68 -0.29
C ILE A 82 -10.15 10.68 0.74
N GLU A 83 -9.63 11.83 0.31
CA GLU A 83 -9.06 12.86 1.18
C GLU A 83 -10.03 13.29 2.30
N ALA A 84 -11.32 13.39 1.98
CA ALA A 84 -12.37 13.74 2.93
C ALA A 84 -12.46 12.80 4.15
N PHE A 85 -11.94 11.58 4.06
CA PHE A 85 -11.99 10.60 5.16
C PHE A 85 -10.91 10.81 6.24
N PHE A 86 -9.98 11.75 6.04
CA PHE A 86 -8.83 11.95 6.94
C PHE A 86 -8.81 13.31 7.63
N HIS A 87 -9.56 14.30 7.13
CA HIS A 87 -9.58 15.63 7.72
C HIS A 87 -10.32 15.64 9.07
N GLN A 88 -9.60 16.00 10.13
CA GLN A 88 -10.22 16.38 11.41
C GLN A 88 -10.80 17.78 11.25
N ARG A 89 -12.05 18.01 11.71
CA ARG A 89 -12.60 19.38 11.78
C ARG A 89 -11.62 20.24 12.60
N PRO A 90 -11.22 21.42 12.12
CA PRO A 90 -10.22 22.23 12.80
C PRO A 90 -10.72 22.57 14.21
N ILE A 91 -10.00 22.09 15.22
CA ILE A 91 -10.19 22.52 16.60
C ILE A 91 -9.42 23.84 16.73
N ASP A 92 -10.14 24.93 16.98
CA ASP A 92 -9.60 26.26 17.24
C ASP A 92 -8.68 26.25 18.48
N ARG A 93 -7.40 25.88 18.34
CA ARG A 93 -6.38 26.06 19.36
C ARG A 93 -5.67 27.39 19.14
N LYS A 94 -6.13 28.43 19.84
CA LYS A 94 -5.38 29.67 20.04
C LYS A 94 -4.16 29.36 20.91
N GLU A 95 -2.98 29.21 20.30
CA GLU A 95 -1.71 29.10 21.01
C GLU A 95 -1.35 30.45 21.64
N LYS A 96 -1.20 30.48 22.96
CA LYS A 96 -0.58 31.59 23.69
C LYS A 96 0.93 31.39 23.66
N GLU A 97 1.62 32.25 22.91
CA GLU A 97 3.08 32.38 22.99
C GLU A 97 3.47 33.11 24.28
N MET A 98 4.24 32.45 25.15
CA MET A 98 5.08 33.14 26.13
C MET A 98 6.49 32.55 26.07
N GLN A 99 7.45 33.47 25.91
CA GLN A 99 8.85 33.25 25.57
C GLN A 99 9.67 32.79 26.78
N SER A 100 10.54 31.80 26.57
CA SER A 100 11.76 31.58 27.36
C SER A 100 12.81 30.93 26.46
N GLN A 101 13.95 31.58 26.24
CA GLN A 101 14.93 31.18 25.21
C GLN A 101 15.61 29.82 25.46
N ASP A 102 15.65 29.30 26.70
CA ASP A 102 16.15 27.95 26.99
C ASP A 102 15.16 26.82 26.64
N LEU A 103 13.86 27.13 26.59
CA LEU A 103 12.84 26.20 26.08
C LEU A 103 12.85 26.12 24.55
N VAL A 104 13.39 27.12 23.85
CA VAL A 104 13.45 27.14 22.38
C VAL A 104 14.47 26.14 21.85
N SER A 105 15.59 25.94 22.54
CA SER A 105 16.62 24.96 22.15
C SER A 105 16.17 23.52 22.42
N LYS A 106 15.59 23.25 23.60
CA LYS A 106 14.95 21.94 23.89
C LYS A 106 13.74 21.68 22.98
N SER A 107 12.92 22.70 22.70
CA SER A 107 11.81 22.62 21.73
C SER A 107 12.29 22.35 20.30
N ARG A 108 13.44 22.91 19.88
CA ARG A 108 14.03 22.62 18.56
C ARG A 108 14.57 21.20 18.47
N THR A 109 15.23 20.69 19.51
CA THR A 109 15.69 19.28 19.53
C THR A 109 14.50 18.33 19.56
N ILE A 110 13.52 18.54 20.44
CA ILE A 110 12.28 17.75 20.50
C ILE A 110 11.51 17.81 19.16
N ARG A 111 11.49 18.96 18.47
CA ARG A 111 10.89 19.08 17.13
C ARG A 111 11.68 18.29 16.08
N ARG A 112 13.02 18.34 16.11
CA ARG A 112 13.85 17.54 15.19
C ARG A 112 13.70 16.04 15.44
N ASP A 113 13.65 15.60 16.69
CA ASP A 113 13.49 14.19 17.04
C ASP A 113 12.10 13.68 16.60
N LYS A 114 11.05 14.49 16.82
CA LYS A 114 9.70 14.18 16.33
C LYS A 114 9.61 14.20 14.80
N ASP A 115 10.32 15.12 14.13
CA ASP A 115 10.37 15.17 12.67
C ASP A 115 11.13 13.96 12.12
N LEU A 116 12.17 13.49 12.80
CA LEU A 116 12.93 12.30 12.42
C LEU A 116 12.08 11.04 12.61
N GLU A 117 11.44 10.88 13.76
CA GLU A 117 10.49 9.79 14.03
C GLU A 117 9.34 9.77 13.00
N LEU A 118 8.78 10.94 12.67
CA LEU A 118 7.75 11.05 11.64
C LEU A 118 8.27 10.59 10.26
N LYS A 119 9.48 11.02 9.88
CA LYS A 119 10.11 10.59 8.62
C LYS A 119 10.34 9.08 8.58
N GLU A 120 10.82 8.49 9.68
CA GLU A 120 11.02 7.05 9.80
C GLU A 120 9.70 6.29 9.68
N ASN A 121 8.65 6.76 10.36
CA ASN A 121 7.31 6.18 10.26
C ASN A 121 6.74 6.25 8.83
N ILE A 122 6.94 7.36 8.12
CA ILE A 122 6.53 7.50 6.71
C ILE A 122 7.30 6.53 5.82
N LEU A 123 8.62 6.40 6.03
CA LEU A 123 9.44 5.47 5.25
C LEU A 123 9.03 4.02 5.52
N TYR A 124 8.75 3.67 6.77
CA TYR A 124 8.26 2.36 7.15
C TYR A 124 6.90 2.04 6.50
N GLU A 125 5.96 3.00 6.52
CA GLU A 125 4.68 2.89 5.83
C GLU A 125 4.89 2.66 4.32
N ASN A 126 5.78 3.41 3.69
CA ASN A 126 6.08 3.27 2.27
C ASN A 126 6.63 1.87 1.95
N ILE A 127 7.52 1.33 2.79
CA ILE A 127 8.01 -0.04 2.65
C ILE A 127 6.86 -1.05 2.76
N CYS A 128 5.97 -0.89 3.74
CA CYS A 128 4.79 -1.74 3.88
C CYS A 128 3.87 -1.67 2.65
N ARG A 129 3.72 -0.49 2.04
CA ARG A 129 2.90 -0.30 0.83
C ARG A 129 3.49 -0.95 -0.42
N MET A 130 4.81 -1.18 -0.46
CA MET A 130 5.44 -1.90 -1.57
C MET A 130 5.01 -3.37 -1.67
N PHE A 131 4.42 -3.95 -0.61
CA PHE A 131 3.84 -5.30 -0.65
C PHE A 131 2.51 -5.35 -1.42
N GLY A 132 1.94 -4.20 -1.78
CA GLY A 132 0.83 -4.06 -2.72
C GLY A 132 -0.56 -4.00 -2.08
N VAL A 133 -0.73 -4.46 -0.84
CA VAL A 133 -1.96 -4.23 -0.08
C VAL A 133 -1.66 -3.78 1.34
N THR A 134 -2.31 -2.69 1.76
CA THR A 134 -2.24 -2.21 3.14
C THR A 134 -3.62 -1.88 3.68
N ALA A 135 -3.78 -2.09 4.99
CA ALA A 135 -4.93 -1.58 5.73
C ALA A 135 -4.56 -0.24 6.37
N PHE A 136 -5.49 0.71 6.38
CA PHE A 136 -5.33 2.00 7.04
C PHE A 136 -6.55 2.32 7.90
N PRO A 137 -6.36 3.00 9.04
CA PRO A 137 -7.46 3.44 9.88
C PRO A 137 -8.21 4.58 9.19
N ILE A 138 -9.53 4.59 9.33
CA ILE A 138 -10.39 5.69 8.87
C ILE A 138 -10.87 6.47 10.10
N ASN A 139 -10.97 7.80 9.95
CA ASN A 139 -11.45 8.65 11.02
C ASN A 139 -12.91 8.32 11.39
N GLN A 140 -13.09 7.69 12.55
CA GLN A 140 -14.39 7.26 13.06
C GLN A 140 -15.32 8.44 13.37
N PHE A 141 -14.79 9.64 13.61
CA PHE A 141 -15.57 10.85 13.90
C PHE A 141 -16.36 11.37 12.67
N LEU A 142 -16.13 10.81 11.49
CA LEU A 142 -16.90 11.12 10.28
C LEU A 142 -18.21 10.34 10.20
N PHE A 143 -18.43 9.37 11.09
CA PHE A 143 -19.60 8.51 11.12
C PHE A 143 -20.39 8.81 12.39
N ASP A 144 -21.65 9.23 12.22
CA ASP A 144 -22.46 9.71 13.34
C ASP A 144 -22.73 8.58 14.37
N GLY A 145 -22.18 8.74 15.57
CA GLY A 145 -22.73 8.23 16.82
C GLY A 145 -22.81 6.70 17.04
N SER A 146 -22.28 5.88 16.14
CA SER A 146 -22.25 4.42 16.32
C SER A 146 -20.80 3.93 16.41
N ASN A 147 -20.56 2.92 17.26
CA ASN A 147 -19.30 2.17 17.33
C ASN A 147 -19.11 1.34 16.03
N MET A 148 -19.12 2.01 14.87
CA MET A 148 -18.88 1.42 13.57
C MET A 148 -17.40 1.05 13.47
N SER A 149 -17.13 -0.24 13.34
CA SER A 149 -15.79 -0.71 13.00
C SER A 149 -15.62 -0.56 11.49
N ILE A 150 -14.74 0.36 11.11
CA ILE A 150 -14.45 0.71 9.71
C ILE A 150 -12.97 0.51 9.48
N VAL A 151 -12.62 -0.10 8.34
CA VAL A 151 -11.24 -0.26 7.90
C VAL A 151 -11.11 0.13 6.44
N GLY A 152 -10.08 0.90 6.13
CA GLY A 152 -9.70 1.20 4.76
C GLY A 152 -8.69 0.18 4.26
N LEU A 153 -8.85 -0.27 3.03
CA LEU A 153 -7.90 -1.09 2.30
C LEU A 153 -7.40 -0.29 1.11
N ARG A 154 -6.10 -0.38 0.87
CA ARG A 154 -5.40 0.24 -0.25
C ARG A 154 -4.69 -0.84 -1.05
N PHE A 155 -4.92 -0.83 -2.36
CA PHE A 155 -4.30 -1.73 -3.33
C PHE A 155 -3.35 -0.91 -4.22
N ASP A 156 -2.05 -1.08 -4.03
CA ASP A 156 -1.00 -0.47 -4.82
C ASP A 156 -0.48 -1.50 -5.85
N ILE A 157 -0.65 -1.22 -7.14
CA ILE A 157 -0.20 -2.11 -8.22
C ILE A 157 1.02 -1.51 -8.91
N PHE A 158 2.08 -2.29 -9.06
CA PHE A 158 3.30 -1.86 -9.75
C PHE A 158 3.22 -2.15 -11.25
N SER A 159 3.41 -1.12 -12.08
CA SER A 159 3.51 -1.25 -13.54
C SER A 159 4.95 -1.55 -13.96
N ASN A 160 5.15 -2.71 -14.58
CA ASN A 160 6.47 -3.08 -15.11
C ASN A 160 6.84 -2.29 -16.36
N THR A 161 5.86 -1.70 -17.05
CA THR A 161 6.09 -0.89 -18.24
C THR A 161 6.68 0.46 -17.91
N THR A 162 6.08 1.15 -16.93
CA THR A 162 6.47 2.51 -16.52
C THR A 162 7.46 2.51 -15.36
N LYS A 163 7.65 1.36 -14.70
CA LYS A 163 8.49 1.21 -13.49
C LYS A 163 8.03 2.09 -12.33
N THR A 164 6.72 2.28 -12.22
CA THR A 164 6.08 3.10 -11.19
C THR A 164 4.84 2.38 -10.67
N PHE A 165 4.40 2.73 -9.46
CA PHE A 165 3.08 2.35 -8.99
C PHE A 165 2.01 3.12 -9.77
N VAL A 166 0.95 2.42 -10.17
CA VAL A 166 -0.24 3.07 -10.76
C VAL A 166 -1.07 3.73 -9.65
N THR A 167 -2.09 4.49 -10.05
CA THR A 167 -3.03 5.08 -9.09
C THR A 167 -3.63 3.98 -8.21
N PRO A 168 -3.52 4.09 -6.87
CA PRO A 168 -4.02 3.07 -5.95
C PRO A 168 -5.53 2.93 -6.02
N HIS A 169 -6.02 1.71 -5.83
CA HIS A 169 -7.44 1.47 -5.59
C HIS A 169 -7.71 1.39 -4.09
N TYR A 170 -8.88 1.86 -3.68
CA TYR A 170 -9.32 1.88 -2.30
C TYR A 170 -10.60 1.08 -2.13
N CYS A 171 -10.73 0.42 -0.98
CA CYS A 171 -11.95 -0.25 -0.55
C CYS A 171 -12.16 0.03 0.94
N ILE A 172 -13.30 0.61 1.28
CA ILE A 172 -13.69 0.91 2.66
C ILE A 172 -14.67 -0.16 3.08
N LEU A 173 -14.31 -0.91 4.13
CA LEU A 173 -15.16 -1.93 4.72
C LEU A 173 -15.82 -1.40 5.98
N GLU A 174 -17.09 -1.74 6.14
CA GLU A 174 -17.89 -1.39 7.30
C GLU A 174 -18.41 -2.67 7.95
N ARG A 175 -18.25 -2.77 9.28
CA ARG A 175 -18.77 -3.88 10.07
C ARG A 175 -20.16 -3.52 10.61
N LEU A 176 -21.17 -4.19 10.08
CA LEU A 176 -22.54 -4.08 10.54
C LEU A 176 -22.79 -5.01 11.74
N SER A 177 -23.54 -4.51 12.72
CA SER A 177 -24.09 -5.29 13.82
C SER A 177 -25.53 -5.67 13.49
N LEU A 178 -25.79 -6.98 13.37
CA LEU A 178 -27.08 -7.55 13.05
C LEU A 178 -27.61 -8.30 14.27
N ASN A 179 -28.60 -7.73 14.94
CA ASN A 179 -29.29 -8.41 16.03
C ASN A 179 -30.32 -9.38 15.46
N LYS A 180 -30.03 -10.69 15.49
CA LYS A 180 -30.97 -11.76 15.10
C LYS A 180 -31.15 -12.74 16.25
N HIS A 181 -32.41 -12.98 16.65
CA HIS A 181 -32.78 -13.97 17.66
C HIS A 181 -32.02 -13.88 19.00
N GLY A 182 -31.75 -12.67 19.49
CA GLY A 182 -31.03 -12.47 20.76
C GLY A 182 -29.50 -12.62 20.68
N SER A 183 -28.97 -12.94 19.50
CA SER A 183 -27.54 -12.99 19.23
C SER A 183 -27.11 -11.81 18.34
N THR A 184 -26.01 -11.16 18.70
CA THR A 184 -25.37 -10.14 17.87
C THR A 184 -24.46 -10.82 16.87
N LEU A 185 -24.81 -10.76 15.58
CA LEU A 185 -23.96 -11.21 14.48
C LEU A 185 -23.26 -10.01 13.87
N TYR A 186 -22.01 -10.18 13.48
CA TYR A 186 -21.28 -9.14 12.75
C TYR A 186 -21.10 -9.55 11.30
N ARG A 187 -21.25 -8.58 10.40
CA ARG A 187 -21.06 -8.77 8.96
C ARG A 187 -20.22 -7.64 8.41
N TRP A 188 -19.19 -7.96 7.62
CA TRP A 188 -18.46 -6.97 6.86
C TRP A 188 -19.12 -6.75 5.51
N ILE A 189 -19.27 -5.47 5.13
CA ILE A 189 -19.78 -5.05 3.83
C ILE A 189 -18.81 -4.05 3.19
N ILE A 190 -18.87 -3.93 1.86
CA ILE A 190 -18.16 -2.88 1.14
C ILE A 190 -19.00 -1.60 1.22
N TYR A 191 -18.48 -0.58 1.90
CA TYR A 191 -19.16 0.72 2.03
C TYR A 191 -18.91 1.62 0.81
N LYS A 192 -17.64 1.79 0.44
CA LYS A 192 -17.20 2.61 -0.71
C LYS A 192 -15.93 2.03 -1.33
N HIS A 193 -15.75 2.19 -2.64
CA HIS A 193 -14.53 1.75 -3.31
C HIS A 193 -14.21 2.57 -4.56
N THR A 194 -12.95 2.50 -5.00
CA THR A 194 -12.49 2.97 -6.32
C THR A 194 -12.09 1.79 -7.22
N LEU A 195 -12.47 0.57 -6.83
CA LEU A 195 -12.19 -0.66 -7.58
C LEU A 195 -12.89 -0.68 -8.95
N PRO A 196 -12.24 -1.17 -10.02
CA PRO A 196 -12.81 -1.22 -11.37
C PRO A 196 -14.06 -2.10 -11.50
N VAL A 197 -14.95 -1.74 -12.43
CA VAL A 197 -16.25 -2.41 -12.67
C VAL A 197 -16.11 -3.86 -13.13
N PHE A 198 -14.97 -4.25 -13.70
CA PHE A 198 -14.75 -5.62 -14.13
C PHE A 198 -14.58 -6.62 -12.97
N LEU A 199 -14.33 -6.13 -11.75
CA LEU A 199 -14.22 -6.97 -10.57
C LEU A 199 -15.62 -7.39 -10.09
N GLN A 200 -15.79 -8.68 -9.80
CA GLN A 200 -17.06 -9.25 -9.34
C GLN A 200 -17.22 -9.05 -7.82
N LEU A 201 -17.36 -7.80 -7.38
CA LEU A 201 -17.37 -7.45 -5.95
C LEU A 201 -18.47 -8.16 -5.17
N ASP A 202 -19.66 -8.37 -5.77
CA ASP A 202 -20.76 -9.12 -5.15
C ASP A 202 -20.34 -10.55 -4.77
N LYS A 203 -19.55 -11.20 -5.64
CA LYS A 203 -19.00 -12.52 -5.38
C LYS A 203 -17.92 -12.45 -4.30
N TYR A 204 -17.08 -11.43 -4.34
CA TYR A 204 -15.95 -11.30 -3.42
C TYR A 204 -16.40 -10.95 -2.00
N GLU A 205 -17.45 -10.16 -1.84
CA GLU A 205 -18.05 -9.87 -0.53
C GLU A 205 -18.53 -11.14 0.19
N GLY A 206 -18.87 -12.19 -0.56
CA GLY A 206 -19.16 -13.52 -0.01
C GLY A 206 -18.00 -14.08 0.84
N TYR A 207 -16.74 -13.83 0.45
CA TYR A 207 -15.57 -14.29 1.20
C TYR A 207 -15.43 -13.63 2.58
N LEU A 208 -15.91 -12.39 2.73
CA LEU A 208 -15.84 -11.68 4.02
C LEU A 208 -16.69 -12.37 5.09
N ASN A 209 -17.74 -13.09 4.69
CA ASN A 209 -18.79 -13.59 5.57
C ASN A 209 -18.97 -15.13 5.49
N GLU A 210 -17.99 -15.86 4.94
CA GLU A 210 -18.06 -17.30 4.61
C GLU A 210 -18.06 -18.21 5.85
N THR A 211 -17.47 -17.78 6.97
CA THR A 211 -17.39 -18.50 8.26
C THR A 211 -17.29 -17.48 9.40
N ASP A 212 -17.68 -17.83 10.64
CA ASP A 212 -17.56 -16.99 11.87
C ASP A 212 -16.31 -16.09 11.84
N ASP A 213 -16.50 -14.80 12.14
CA ASP A 213 -15.54 -13.67 12.07
C ASP A 213 -14.04 -14.07 12.14
N ASN A 214 -13.52 -14.59 11.03
CA ASN A 214 -12.19 -15.15 10.92
C ASN A 214 -11.33 -14.15 10.14
N PRO A 215 -10.19 -13.70 10.69
CA PRO A 215 -9.25 -12.84 9.97
C PRO A 215 -8.84 -13.39 8.58
N ARG A 216 -8.88 -14.71 8.37
CA ARG A 216 -8.63 -15.34 7.07
C ARG A 216 -9.64 -14.96 5.99
N ASN A 217 -10.86 -14.59 6.35
CA ASN A 217 -11.90 -14.16 5.41
C ASN A 217 -11.52 -12.83 4.74
N LEU A 218 -11.05 -11.88 5.55
CA LEU A 218 -10.52 -10.61 5.06
C LEU A 218 -9.32 -10.84 4.14
N TRP A 219 -8.42 -11.75 4.52
CA TRP A 219 -7.27 -12.09 3.68
C TRP A 219 -7.70 -12.66 2.31
N LYS A 220 -8.63 -13.62 2.26
CA LYS A 220 -9.15 -14.16 0.99
C LYS A 220 -9.78 -13.08 0.11
N PHE A 221 -10.57 -12.19 0.72
CA PHE A 221 -11.19 -11.06 0.03
C PHE A 221 -10.15 -10.14 -0.60
N VAL A 222 -9.11 -9.80 0.16
CA VAL A 222 -7.99 -8.98 -0.31
C VAL A 222 -7.22 -9.69 -1.42
N GLU A 223 -6.89 -10.96 -1.23
CA GLU A 223 -6.08 -11.76 -2.15
C GLU A 223 -6.73 -11.89 -3.52
N VAL A 224 -8.04 -12.16 -3.59
CA VAL A 224 -8.73 -12.30 -4.87
C VAL A 224 -8.78 -10.97 -5.64
N ILE A 225 -9.05 -9.85 -4.96
CA ILE A 225 -9.07 -8.53 -5.58
C ILE A 225 -7.69 -8.16 -6.09
N TYR A 226 -6.67 -8.31 -5.25
CA TYR A 226 -5.29 -7.98 -5.61
C TYR A 226 -4.79 -8.86 -6.76
N SER A 227 -5.13 -10.15 -6.76
CA SER A 227 -4.81 -11.08 -7.84
C SER A 227 -5.37 -10.62 -9.18
N ASP A 228 -6.65 -10.22 -9.22
CA ASP A 228 -7.29 -9.78 -10.47
C ASP A 228 -6.75 -8.44 -10.97
N LEU A 229 -6.53 -7.48 -10.07
CA LEU A 229 -5.88 -6.21 -10.42
C LEU A 229 -4.47 -6.43 -10.98
N THR A 230 -3.70 -7.34 -10.37
CA THR A 230 -2.34 -7.69 -10.82
C THR A 230 -2.35 -8.38 -12.18
N LYS A 231 -3.28 -9.30 -12.42
CA LYS A 231 -3.44 -9.96 -13.73
C LYS A 231 -3.83 -8.97 -14.82
N PHE A 232 -4.74 -8.04 -14.50
CA PHE A 232 -5.10 -6.95 -15.42
C PHE A 232 -3.89 -6.10 -15.77
N GLN A 233 -3.14 -5.63 -14.77
CA GLN A 233 -1.94 -4.81 -15.00
C GLN A 233 -0.85 -5.58 -15.77
N TYR A 234 -0.65 -6.86 -15.46
CA TYR A 234 0.29 -7.71 -16.18
C TYR A 234 -0.05 -7.80 -17.68
N ARG A 235 -1.34 -7.95 -18.01
CA ARG A 235 -1.78 -7.96 -19.41
C ARG A 235 -1.49 -6.62 -20.08
N LEU A 236 -1.87 -5.52 -19.44
CA LEU A 236 -1.59 -4.18 -19.95
C LEU A 236 -0.10 -3.96 -20.18
N ASP A 237 0.75 -4.46 -19.27
CA ASP A 237 2.21 -4.38 -19.41
C ASP A 237 2.75 -5.18 -20.60
N LYS A 238 2.18 -6.35 -20.88
CA LYS A 238 2.53 -7.14 -22.07
C LYS A 238 2.09 -6.45 -23.34
N LEU A 239 0.91 -5.86 -23.35
CA LEU A 239 0.38 -5.15 -24.51
C LEU A 239 1.18 -3.88 -24.82
N ASN A 240 1.52 -3.10 -23.79
CA ASN A 240 2.33 -1.89 -23.95
C ASN A 240 3.77 -2.19 -24.40
N GLN A 241 4.29 -3.40 -24.17
CA GLN A 241 5.57 -3.82 -24.76
C GLN A 241 5.50 -3.94 -26.29
N LEU A 242 4.34 -4.24 -26.87
CA LEU A 242 4.18 -4.32 -28.32
C LEU A 242 4.41 -2.95 -28.98
N LEU A 243 4.01 -1.87 -28.31
CA LEU A 243 4.25 -0.49 -28.77
C LEU A 243 5.73 -0.11 -28.82
N LYS A 244 6.61 -0.88 -28.16
CA LYS A 244 8.06 -0.65 -28.16
C LYS A 244 8.77 -1.29 -29.37
N PHE A 245 8.04 -2.01 -30.22
CA PHE A 245 8.63 -2.56 -31.44
C PHE A 245 8.84 -1.48 -32.48
N THR A 246 10.07 -1.43 -33.00
CA THR A 246 10.47 -0.53 -34.10
C THR A 246 10.76 -1.34 -35.35
N LYS A 247 10.50 -0.76 -36.52
CA LYS A 247 10.76 -1.37 -37.82
C LYS A 247 12.24 -1.75 -38.01
N SER A 248 13.15 -0.99 -37.39
CA SER A 248 14.60 -1.26 -37.39
C SER A 248 14.99 -2.60 -36.75
N GLN A 249 14.25 -3.06 -35.74
CA GLN A 249 14.48 -4.37 -35.10
C GLN A 249 14.25 -5.55 -36.05
N PHE A 250 13.60 -5.31 -37.19
CA PHE A 250 13.20 -6.32 -38.17
C PHE A 250 13.80 -6.05 -39.56
N GLY A 251 14.87 -5.25 -39.63
CA GLY A 251 15.65 -5.06 -40.85
C GLY A 251 15.28 -3.84 -41.70
N SER A 252 14.35 -2.98 -41.25
CA SER A 252 14.13 -1.68 -41.90
C SER A 252 15.27 -0.69 -41.57
N LEU A 253 15.54 0.23 -42.50
CA LEU A 253 16.47 1.34 -42.27
C LEU A 253 15.84 2.47 -41.43
N LEU A 254 14.51 2.49 -41.31
CA LEU A 254 13.77 3.52 -40.60
C LEU A 254 13.49 3.09 -39.15
N GLU A 255 13.77 3.98 -38.20
CA GLU A 255 13.47 3.78 -36.76
C GLU A 255 12.03 4.23 -36.43
N GLU A 256 11.07 3.75 -37.20
CA GLU A 256 9.66 4.01 -36.96
C GLU A 256 9.05 2.94 -36.06
N PRO A 257 8.03 3.25 -35.25
CA PRO A 257 7.29 2.22 -34.53
C PRO A 257 6.53 1.32 -35.51
N VAL A 258 6.42 0.03 -35.19
CA VAL A 258 5.61 -0.94 -35.96
C VAL A 258 4.11 -0.65 -35.78
N PHE A 259 3.71 -0.31 -34.55
CA PHE A 259 2.35 0.03 -34.20
C PHE A 259 2.26 1.52 -33.88
N SER A 260 1.29 2.19 -34.50
CA SER A 260 1.05 3.62 -34.25
C SER A 260 0.15 3.85 -33.03
N LYS A 261 -0.73 2.88 -32.72
CA LYS A 261 -1.69 2.99 -31.63
C LYS A 261 -2.07 1.62 -31.06
N LEU A 262 -2.35 1.59 -29.76
CA LEU A 262 -2.99 0.48 -29.07
C LEU A 262 -4.22 1.01 -28.34
N ASP A 263 -5.38 0.46 -28.66
CA ASP A 263 -6.63 0.70 -27.95
C ASP A 263 -7.11 -0.59 -27.29
N HIS A 264 -7.79 -0.48 -26.15
CA HIS A 264 -8.39 -1.61 -25.47
C HIS A 264 -9.69 -1.19 -24.77
N ASP A 265 -10.57 -2.15 -24.53
CA ASP A 265 -11.74 -1.92 -23.68
C ASP A 265 -11.36 -1.82 -22.19
N SER A 266 -12.34 -1.51 -21.33
CA SER A 266 -12.12 -1.37 -19.89
C SER A 266 -11.64 -2.65 -19.19
N GLN A 267 -11.84 -3.82 -19.79
CA GLN A 267 -11.46 -5.12 -19.23
C GLN A 267 -10.20 -5.70 -19.87
N CYS A 268 -9.64 -4.99 -20.87
CA CYS A 268 -8.55 -5.43 -21.70
C CYS A 268 -8.83 -6.80 -22.35
N GLN A 269 -10.08 -7.06 -22.71
CA GLN A 269 -10.52 -8.29 -23.40
C GLN A 269 -10.48 -8.10 -24.91
N ARG A 270 -11.00 -6.98 -25.41
CA ARG A 270 -10.83 -6.56 -26.80
C ARG A 270 -9.69 -5.56 -26.91
N ILE A 271 -8.71 -5.88 -27.76
CA ILE A 271 -7.53 -5.05 -28.00
C ILE A 271 -7.42 -4.80 -29.50
N SER A 272 -7.10 -3.57 -29.86
CA SER A 272 -6.92 -3.10 -31.22
C SER A 272 -5.51 -2.53 -31.37
N LEU A 273 -4.74 -3.08 -32.30
CA LEU A 273 -3.38 -2.65 -32.62
C LEU A 273 -3.37 -2.06 -34.02
N LEU A 274 -3.15 -0.75 -34.13
CA LEU A 274 -3.08 -0.05 -35.40
C LEU A 274 -1.64 -0.12 -35.92
N LEU A 275 -1.45 -0.69 -37.11
CA LEU A 275 -0.15 -0.73 -37.77
C LEU A 275 0.24 0.66 -38.28
N ASN A 276 1.53 0.97 -38.18
CA ASN A 276 2.09 2.21 -38.72
C ASN A 276 2.37 2.06 -40.22
N ARG A 277 1.28 2.03 -41.01
CA ARG A 277 1.30 2.00 -42.48
C ARG A 277 0.18 2.85 -43.09
N PRO A 278 0.27 3.29 -44.36
CA PRO A 278 -0.68 4.23 -44.96
C PRO A 278 -2.14 3.77 -44.92
N GLN A 279 -2.37 2.46 -45.06
CA GLN A 279 -3.72 1.88 -45.19
C GLN A 279 -4.46 1.70 -43.85
N LYS A 280 -3.91 2.19 -42.73
CA LYS A 280 -4.52 2.10 -41.38
C LYS A 280 -5.08 0.71 -41.07
N THR A 281 -4.25 -0.31 -41.32
CA THR A 281 -4.56 -1.71 -41.03
C THR A 281 -4.46 -1.99 -39.55
N GLU A 282 -5.28 -2.92 -39.08
CA GLU A 282 -5.50 -3.14 -37.66
C GLU A 282 -5.51 -4.64 -37.34
N ILE A 283 -4.88 -5.00 -36.23
CA ILE A 283 -4.93 -6.34 -35.66
C ILE A 283 -5.81 -6.25 -34.42
N GLU A 284 -6.94 -6.92 -34.45
CA GLU A 284 -7.83 -7.03 -33.30
C GLU A 284 -7.62 -8.38 -32.62
N LEU A 285 -7.46 -8.35 -31.30
CA LEU A 285 -7.31 -9.51 -30.44
C LEU A 285 -8.51 -9.57 -29.48
N LEU A 286 -9.14 -10.73 -29.38
CA LEU A 286 -10.06 -11.05 -28.30
C LEU A 286 -9.36 -12.01 -27.34
N CYS A 287 -9.23 -11.59 -26.09
CA CYS A 287 -8.44 -12.27 -25.08
C CYS A 287 -9.31 -12.74 -23.92
N SER A 288 -9.05 -13.96 -23.46
CA SER A 288 -9.50 -14.46 -22.16
C SER A 288 -8.63 -13.90 -21.03
N ALA A 289 -8.74 -14.49 -19.84
CA ALA A 289 -7.87 -14.21 -18.70
C ALA A 289 -6.36 -14.35 -19.05
N GLU A 290 -6.00 -15.38 -19.83
CA GLU A 290 -4.60 -15.80 -20.01
C GLU A 290 -4.18 -16.03 -21.46
N THR A 291 -5.12 -16.09 -22.39
CA THR A 291 -4.89 -16.44 -23.80
C THR A 291 -5.49 -15.42 -24.75
N VAL A 292 -4.91 -15.35 -25.94
CA VAL A 292 -5.56 -14.74 -27.12
C VAL A 292 -6.46 -15.79 -27.74
N ASP A 293 -7.77 -15.60 -27.72
CA ASP A 293 -8.73 -16.59 -28.17
C ASP A 293 -9.04 -16.42 -29.65
N VAL A 294 -9.14 -15.17 -30.13
CA VAL A 294 -9.48 -14.86 -31.52
C VAL A 294 -8.59 -13.74 -32.03
N VAL A 295 -8.17 -13.86 -33.28
CA VAL A 295 -7.42 -12.80 -33.99
C VAL A 295 -8.12 -12.42 -35.29
N ASN A 296 -8.35 -11.13 -35.46
CA ASN A 296 -8.95 -10.53 -36.65
C ASN A 296 -7.96 -9.55 -37.29
N PHE A 297 -7.77 -9.69 -38.59
CA PHE A 297 -6.97 -8.76 -39.41
C PHE A 297 -7.92 -7.88 -40.21
N ILE A 298 -7.91 -6.58 -39.93
CA ILE A 298 -8.86 -5.60 -40.45
C ILE A 298 -8.18 -4.70 -41.48
N ARG A 299 -8.85 -4.48 -42.62
CA ARG A 299 -8.41 -3.64 -43.75
C ARG A 299 -7.16 -4.12 -44.50
N PHE A 300 -6.83 -5.41 -44.41
CA PHE A 300 -5.80 -6.01 -45.25
C PHE A 300 -6.35 -6.39 -46.63
N THR A 301 -5.45 -6.49 -47.61
CA THR A 301 -5.76 -6.83 -48.99
C THR A 301 -5.94 -8.33 -49.18
N ASN A 302 -6.60 -8.74 -50.27
CA ASN A 302 -6.80 -10.15 -50.59
C ASN A 302 -5.47 -10.89 -50.88
N ALA A 303 -4.46 -10.18 -51.39
CA ALA A 303 -3.14 -10.75 -51.67
C ALA A 303 -2.39 -11.15 -50.38
N GLU A 304 -2.70 -10.51 -49.25
CA GLU A 304 -2.03 -10.78 -47.98
C GLU A 304 -2.66 -11.96 -47.22
N GLN A 305 -3.84 -12.44 -47.63
CA GLN A 305 -4.68 -13.37 -46.85
C GLN A 305 -3.98 -14.68 -46.46
N GLU A 306 -3.20 -15.29 -47.35
CA GLU A 306 -2.48 -16.53 -47.05
C GLU A 306 -1.50 -16.35 -45.89
N HIS A 307 -0.72 -15.26 -45.91
CA HIS A 307 0.22 -14.92 -44.85
C HIS A 307 -0.50 -14.54 -43.55
N LEU A 308 -1.66 -13.88 -43.65
CA LEU A 308 -2.48 -13.56 -42.48
C LEU A 308 -3.05 -14.80 -41.80
N GLN A 309 -3.38 -15.87 -42.54
CA GLN A 309 -3.79 -17.14 -41.91
C GLN A 309 -2.66 -17.77 -41.10
N VAL A 310 -1.42 -17.69 -41.59
CA VAL A 310 -0.23 -18.13 -40.82
C VAL A 310 -0.06 -17.28 -39.56
N CYS A 311 -0.16 -15.95 -39.68
CA CYS A 311 -0.07 -15.05 -38.53
C CYS A 311 -1.20 -15.30 -37.52
N LYS A 312 -2.41 -15.59 -38.00
CA LYS A 312 -3.56 -15.97 -37.18
C LYS A 312 -3.26 -17.23 -36.37
N ALA A 313 -2.78 -18.28 -37.02
CA ALA A 313 -2.41 -19.54 -36.36
C ALA A 313 -1.27 -19.39 -35.34
N ILE A 314 -0.38 -18.41 -35.53
CA ILE A 314 0.70 -18.11 -34.57
C ILE A 314 0.15 -17.41 -33.31
N LEU A 315 -0.87 -16.57 -33.44
CA LEU A 315 -1.37 -15.74 -32.35
C LEU A 315 -2.57 -16.34 -31.62
N GLU A 316 -3.46 -17.07 -32.30
CA GLU A 316 -4.59 -17.73 -31.67
C GLU A 316 -4.14 -18.81 -30.69
N ASN A 317 -4.84 -18.90 -29.56
CA ASN A 317 -4.53 -19.76 -28.41
C ASN A 317 -3.13 -19.52 -27.80
N THR A 318 -2.50 -18.38 -28.11
CA THR A 318 -1.23 -17.99 -27.50
C THR A 318 -1.45 -17.51 -26.07
N LYS A 319 -0.64 -18.01 -25.14
CA LYS A 319 -0.59 -17.49 -23.77
C LYS A 319 -0.02 -16.07 -23.76
N LEU A 320 -0.55 -15.19 -22.92
CA LEU A 320 -0.05 -13.82 -22.77
C LEU A 320 1.44 -13.75 -22.39
N THR A 321 1.98 -14.78 -21.74
CA THR A 321 3.40 -14.94 -21.45
C THR A 321 4.27 -14.96 -22.71
N ASP A 322 3.78 -15.62 -23.75
CA ASP A 322 4.45 -15.84 -25.04
C ASP A 322 4.08 -14.80 -26.11
N LEU A 323 3.17 -13.88 -25.79
CA LEU A 323 2.62 -12.88 -26.70
C LEU A 323 3.73 -12.11 -27.45
N ILE A 324 4.70 -11.58 -26.72
CA ILE A 324 5.83 -10.80 -27.29
C ILE A 324 6.63 -11.63 -28.28
N LYS A 325 6.90 -12.90 -27.94
CA LYS A 325 7.67 -13.83 -28.78
C LYS A 325 6.93 -14.16 -30.06
N ASN A 326 5.62 -14.40 -29.98
CA ASN A 326 4.81 -14.73 -31.14
C ASN A 326 4.55 -13.50 -32.03
N PHE A 327 4.37 -12.31 -31.45
CA PHE A 327 4.31 -11.07 -32.22
C PHE A 327 5.61 -10.77 -32.98
N LYS A 328 6.78 -11.05 -32.40
CA LYS A 328 8.05 -10.93 -33.16
C LYS A 328 8.05 -11.78 -34.43
N LYS A 329 7.52 -13.00 -34.38
CA LYS A 329 7.40 -13.87 -35.57
C LYS A 329 6.41 -13.29 -36.59
N VAL A 330 5.26 -12.78 -36.13
CA VAL A 330 4.26 -12.17 -37.00
C VAL A 330 4.81 -10.93 -37.70
N ILE A 331 5.54 -10.08 -36.98
CA ILE A 331 6.16 -8.89 -37.55
C ILE A 331 7.26 -9.28 -38.54
N ASP A 332 8.06 -10.30 -38.25
CA ASP A 332 9.06 -10.84 -39.19
C ASP A 332 8.41 -11.33 -40.50
N ILE A 333 7.28 -12.04 -40.42
CA ILE A 333 6.47 -12.41 -41.59
C ILE A 333 6.02 -11.15 -42.34
N PHE A 334 5.52 -10.13 -41.64
CA PHE A 334 5.09 -8.91 -42.28
C PHE A 334 6.22 -8.18 -43.03
N PHE A 335 7.44 -8.17 -42.50
CA PHE A 335 8.60 -7.61 -43.21
C PHE A 335 9.01 -8.48 -44.41
N ARG A 336 9.06 -9.80 -44.22
CA ARG A 336 9.46 -10.74 -45.27
C ARG A 336 8.56 -10.67 -46.51
N TYR A 337 7.28 -10.39 -46.31
CA TYR A 337 6.29 -10.28 -47.38
C TYR A 337 5.86 -8.84 -47.68
N GLN A 338 6.65 -7.84 -47.25
CA GLN A 338 6.46 -6.41 -47.56
C GLN A 338 5.08 -5.86 -47.18
N ILE A 339 4.47 -6.41 -46.12
CA ILE A 339 3.19 -5.96 -45.57
C ILE A 339 3.36 -4.63 -44.80
N LEU A 340 4.56 -4.31 -44.31
CA LEU A 340 4.82 -3.10 -43.52
C LEU A 340 5.55 -1.97 -44.29
N GLU A 341 5.71 -2.12 -45.61
CA GLU A 341 6.26 -1.08 -46.49
C GLU A 341 5.26 0.06 -46.79
#